data_AF-A0A523ZFZ0-F1
#
_entry.id   AF-A0A523ZFZ0-F1
#
_cell.length_a   1.000
_cell.length_b   1.000
_cell.length_c   1.000
_cell.angle_alpha   90.00
_cell.angle_beta   90.00
_cell.angle_gamma   90.00
#
_symmetry.space_group_name_H-M   'P 1'
#
loop_
_entity.id
_entity.type
_entity.pdbx_description
1 polymer ?
#
loop_
_entity_poly.entity_id
_entity_poly.type
_entity_poly.pdbx_seq_one_letter_code
_entity_poly.pdbx_strand_id
1 'polypeptide(L)' 'APYTVAPMPRDEMLRLIKDLESQMKMAARNLEFEKAALLRDRIIDLRRDME' A
#
# COMPACT_ATOMS: atom_id res chain seq x y z
N ALA A 1 -5.53 -16.28 -25.03
CA ALA A 1 -4.65 -16.88 -23.99
C ALA A 1 -5.27 -16.58 -22.63
N PRO A 2 -5.38 -17.54 -21.70
CA PRO A 2 -5.93 -17.27 -20.38
C PRO A 2 -4.95 -16.35 -19.64
N TYR A 3 -5.43 -15.18 -19.20
CA TYR A 3 -4.66 -14.26 -18.38
C TYR A 3 -4.51 -14.90 -17.00
N THR A 4 -3.48 -15.72 -16.81
CA THR A 4 -3.07 -16.17 -15.48
C THR A 4 -2.71 -14.92 -14.69
N VAL A 5 -3.57 -14.53 -13.76
CA VAL A 5 -3.26 -13.51 -12.76
C VAL A 5 -2.14 -14.12 -11.91
N ALA A 6 -0.90 -13.94 -12.35
CA ALA A 6 0.25 -14.31 -11.56
C ALA A 6 0.13 -13.55 -10.23
N PRO A 7 0.32 -14.21 -9.08
CA PRO A 7 0.36 -13.50 -7.81
C PRO A 7 1.35 -12.34 -7.94
N MET A 8 0.90 -11.14 -7.54
CA MET A 8 1.68 -9.92 -7.68
C MET A 8 3.10 -10.18 -7.14
N PRO A 9 4.16 -9.98 -7.95
CA PRO A 9 5.52 -10.22 -7.49
C PRO A 9 5.79 -9.44 -6.20
N ARG A 10 6.50 -10.07 -5.25
CA ARG A 10 6.83 -9.46 -3.95
C ARG A 10 7.45 -8.06 -4.08
N ASP A 11 8.22 -7.84 -5.15
CA ASP A 11 8.84 -6.57 -5.48
C ASP A 11 7.84 -5.47 -5.88
N GLU A 12 6.77 -5.82 -6.60
CA GLU A 12 5.70 -4.88 -6.95
C GLU A 12 4.89 -4.49 -5.70
N MET A 13 4.63 -5.46 -4.82
CA MET A 13 3.95 -5.19 -3.54
C MET A 13 4.78 -4.27 -2.63
N LEU A 14 6.10 -4.48 -2.57
CA LEU A 14 7.02 -3.58 -1.87
C LEU A 14 7.05 -2.16 -2.45
N ARG A 15 6.99 -2.01 -3.78
CA ARG A 15 6.89 -0.70 -4.44
C ARG A 15 5.58 -0.01 -4.10
N LEU A 16 4.48 -0.74 -4.13
CA LEU A 16 3.16 -0.22 -3.78
C LEU A 16 3.10 0.24 -2.32
N ILE A 17 3.66 -0.54 -1.38
CA ILE A 17 3.76 -0.15 0.03
C ILE A 17 4.55 1.16 0.18
N LYS A 18 5.68 1.31 -0.49
CA LYS A 18 6.48 2.55 -0.43
C LYS A 18 5.72 3.77 -0.96
N ASP A 19 4.94 3.60 -2.03
CA ASP A 19 4.14 4.67 -2.58
C ASP A 19 3.02 5.09 -1.60
N LEU A 20 2.30 4.10 -1.04
CA LEU A 20 1.27 4.35 -0.02
C LEU A 20 1.86 5.01 1.24
N GLU A 21 3.06 4.63 1.66
CA GLU A 21 3.76 5.28 2.78
C GLU A 21 4.07 6.75 2.48
N SER A 22 4.45 7.08 1.24
CA SER A 22 4.67 8.45 0.79
C SER A 22 3.37 9.27 0.83
N GLN A 23 2.29 8.72 0.27
CA GLN A 23 0.97 9.35 0.27
C GLN A 23 0.44 9.56 1.70
N MET A 24 0.63 8.58 2.59
CA MET A 24 0.24 8.68 4.01
C MET A 24 0.97 9.83 4.71
N LYS A 25 2.29 9.94 4.51
CA LYS A 25 3.10 11.03 5.08
C LYS A 25 2.67 12.39 4.54
N MET A 26 2.31 12.48 3.25
CA MET A 26 1.77 13.70 2.68
C MET A 26 0.42 14.09 3.29
N ALA A 27 -0.52 13.14 3.41
CA ALA A 27 -1.81 13.36 4.05
C ALA A 27 -1.65 13.82 5.51
N ALA A 28 -0.76 13.18 6.27
CA ALA A 28 -0.46 13.58 7.64
C ALA A 28 0.12 15.00 7.75
N ARG A 29 1.01 15.40 6.82
CA ARG A 29 1.54 16.77 6.74
C ARG A 29 0.48 17.80 6.42
N ASN A 30 -0.51 17.41 5.61
CA ASN A 30 -1.65 18.26 5.25
C ASN A 30 -2.75 18.26 6.33
N LEU A 31 -2.53 17.62 7.50
CA LEU A 31 -3.51 17.44 8.57
C LEU A 31 -4.75 16.61 8.15
N GLU A 32 -4.65 15.86 7.06
CA GLU A 32 -5.68 14.92 6.58
C GLU A 32 -5.56 13.57 7.31
N PHE A 33 -5.78 13.55 8.62
CA PHE A 33 -5.50 12.37 9.46
C PHE A 33 -6.39 11.16 9.14
N GLU A 34 -7.65 11.37 8.76
CA GLU A 34 -8.54 10.28 8.35
C GLU A 34 -8.00 9.55 7.11
N LYS A 35 -7.53 10.33 6.13
CA LYS A 35 -6.90 9.80 4.91
C LYS A 35 -5.59 9.08 5.22
N ALA A 36 -4.78 9.63 6.12
CA ALA A 36 -3.56 8.97 6.58
C ALA A 36 -3.86 7.64 7.29
N ALA A 37 -4.92 7.58 8.10
CA ALA A 37 -5.33 6.35 8.78
C ALA A 37 -5.75 5.26 7.78
N LEU A 38 -6.57 5.60 6.77
CA LEU A 38 -6.96 4.67 5.71
C LEU A 38 -5.77 4.12 4.93
N LEU A 39 -4.80 4.98 4.61
CA LEU A 39 -3.58 4.56 3.91
C LEU A 39 -2.71 3.64 4.78
N ARG A 40 -2.61 3.91 6.08
CA ARG A 40 -1.91 3.06 7.04
C ARG A 40 -2.54 1.66 7.11
N ASP A 41 -3.86 1.61 7.20
CA ASP A 41 -4.58 0.34 7.31
C ASP A 41 -4.38 -0.50 6.03
N ARG A 42 -4.41 0.14 4.85
CA ARG A 42 -4.08 -0.52 3.58
C ARG A 42 -2.65 -1.05 3.52
N ILE A 43 -1.68 -0.32 4.08
CA ILE A 43 -0.27 -0.78 4.17
C ILE A 43 -0.17 -2.02 5.06
N ILE A 44 -0.89 -2.06 6.18
CA ILE A 44 -0.88 -3.21 7.10
C ILE A 44 -1.43 -4.46 6.42
N ASP A 45 -2.55 -4.33 5.69
CA ASP A 45 -3.13 -5.45 4.96
C ASP A 45 -2.18 -5.98 3.88
N LEU A 46 -1.56 -5.08 3.09
CA LEU A 46 -0.57 -5.50 2.11
C LEU A 46 0.65 -6.19 2.73
N ARG A 47 1.08 -5.77 3.93
CA ARG A 47 2.19 -6.45 4.64
C ARG A 47 1.79 -7.83 5.16
N ARG A 48 0.54 -8.04 5.55
CA ARG A 48 0.00 -9.35 5.94
C ARG A 48 -0.10 -10.30 4.76
N ASP A 49 -0.48 -9.80 3.60
CA ASP A 49 -0.55 -10.59 2.36
C ASP A 49 0.84 -11.05 1.86
N MET A 50 1.94 -10.48 2.39
CA MET A 50 3.33 -10.86 2.09
C MET A 50 3.92 -11.94 3.01
N GLU A 51 3.23 -12.26 4.11
CA GLU A 51 3.61 -13.27 5.09
C GLU A 51 3.15 -14.66 4.62
#